data_AF-A0A7S4DI39-F1
#
_entry.id   AF-A0A7S4DI39-F1
#
_cell.length_a   1.000
_cell.length_b   1.000
_cell.length_c   1.000
_cell.angle_alpha   90.00
_cell.angle_beta   90.00
_cell.angle_gamma   90.00
#
_symmetry.space_group_name_H-M   'P 1'
#
loop_
_entity.id
_entity.type
_entity.pdbx_description
1 polymer ?
#
loop_
_entity_poly.entity_id
_entity_poly.type
_entity_poly.pdbx_seq_one_letter_code
_entity_poly.pdbx_strand_id
1 'polypeptide(L)'
;AMCSNRSRAEFVGDGKYNGDGGAELEALWRGFPGVWKEIRGCPGRFTARGRKMRGTEVHSLVEVSGMKEAKVWRVQKSGKDPMDVVVFRTGGGIITYRKKVQDKAELVLVHTLNTESGLLRKLLDLQRENVIMVNSRTRVASK
;
A
#
# COMPACT_ATOMS: atom_id res chain seq x y z
N ALA A 1 29.10 -7.53 -21.36
CA ALA A 1 28.20 -7.72 -20.19
C ALA A 1 27.57 -6.37 -19.82
N MET A 2 26.34 -6.09 -20.27
CA MET A 2 25.63 -4.88 -19.86
C MET A 2 24.71 -5.23 -18.69
N CYS A 3 25.18 -4.97 -17.46
CA CYS A 3 24.26 -4.86 -16.33
C CYS A 3 23.42 -3.61 -16.55
N SER A 4 22.17 -3.80 -16.96
CA SER A 4 21.14 -2.76 -16.96
C SER A 4 21.08 -2.16 -15.56
N ASN A 5 21.60 -0.95 -15.44
CA ASN A 5 21.54 -0.12 -14.26
C ASN A 5 20.07 0.24 -14.04
N ARG A 6 19.31 -0.65 -13.39
CA ARG A 6 17.97 -0.32 -12.88
C ARG A 6 18.21 0.77 -11.85
N SER A 7 17.89 1.99 -12.22
CA SER A 7 17.98 3.15 -11.36
C SER A 7 17.45 2.79 -9.98
N ARG A 8 18.31 2.93 -8.97
CA ARG A 8 17.89 3.11 -7.58
C ARG A 8 17.16 4.44 -7.55
N ALA A 9 15.93 4.49 -8.05
CA ALA A 9 15.07 5.65 -7.90
C ALA A 9 14.96 5.87 -6.39
N GLU A 10 15.53 6.97 -5.93
CA GLU A 10 15.37 7.44 -4.57
C GLU A 10 13.86 7.63 -4.33
N PHE A 11 13.38 7.15 -3.19
CA PHE A 11 11.98 7.36 -2.83
C PHE A 11 11.80 8.82 -2.45
N VAL A 12 11.56 9.65 -3.46
CA VAL A 12 11.01 10.98 -3.26
C VAL A 12 9.51 10.76 -3.21
N GLY A 13 8.83 11.26 -2.18
CA GLY A 13 7.37 11.36 -2.17
C GLY A 13 6.85 12.08 -3.43
N ASP A 14 5.58 12.47 -3.49
CA ASP A 14 5.13 13.23 -4.67
C ASP A 14 5.77 14.64 -4.78
N GLY A 15 6.65 14.98 -3.83
CA GLY A 15 7.48 16.19 -3.77
C GLY A 15 6.66 17.46 -3.59
N LYS A 16 5.34 17.34 -3.56
CA LYS A 16 4.39 18.44 -3.54
C LYS A 16 4.15 18.95 -2.12
N TYR A 17 4.43 18.11 -1.11
CA TYR A 17 4.28 18.46 0.30
C TYR A 17 5.50 18.01 1.11
N ASN A 18 5.94 18.85 2.05
CA ASN A 18 6.99 18.50 3.00
C ASN A 18 6.52 17.32 3.85
N GLY A 19 7.29 16.24 3.88
CA GLY A 19 6.93 15.02 4.61
C GLY A 19 6.06 14.04 3.82
N ASP A 20 5.85 14.23 2.51
CA ASP A 20 5.07 13.29 1.67
C ASP A 20 5.80 11.96 1.38
N GLY A 21 6.74 11.60 2.26
CA GLY A 21 7.49 10.36 2.29
C GLY A 21 7.96 10.12 3.72
N GLY A 22 7.63 8.96 4.26
CA GLY A 22 7.92 8.57 5.64
C GLY A 22 8.90 7.40 5.69
N ALA A 23 9.54 7.19 6.85
CA ALA A 23 10.50 6.11 7.06
C ALA A 23 9.89 4.72 6.75
N GLU A 24 8.61 4.52 7.08
CA GLU A 24 7.89 3.28 6.76
C GLU A 24 7.68 3.09 5.25
N LEU A 25 7.38 4.17 4.52
CA LEU A 25 7.24 4.14 3.06
C LEU A 25 8.58 3.85 2.38
N GLU A 26 9.63 4.50 2.85
CA GLU A 26 10.99 4.30 2.34
C GLU A 26 11.48 2.88 2.60
N ALA A 27 11.21 2.31 3.78
CA ALA A 27 11.53 0.92 4.10
C ALA A 27 10.86 -0.05 3.11
N LEU A 28 9.60 0.17 2.75
CA LEU A 28 8.88 -0.62 1.76
C LEU A 28 9.40 -0.42 0.34
N TRP A 29 9.76 0.80 -0.01
CA TRP A 29 10.35 1.09 -1.31
C TRP A 29 11.68 0.35 -1.49
N ARG A 30 12.57 0.45 -0.49
CA ARG A 30 13.88 -0.19 -0.47
C ARG A 30 13.78 -1.72 -0.32
N GLY A 31 12.82 -2.21 0.47
CA GLY A 31 12.58 -3.64 0.70
C GLY A 31 12.05 -4.39 -0.53
N PHE A 32 11.43 -3.68 -1.47
CA PHE A 32 10.89 -4.25 -2.71
C PHE A 32 11.38 -3.47 -3.95
N PRO A 33 12.68 -3.53 -4.28
CA PRO A 33 13.25 -2.72 -5.34
C PRO A 33 12.63 -3.06 -6.71
N GLY A 34 12.18 -2.03 -7.43
CA GLY A 34 11.59 -2.16 -8.77
C GLY A 34 10.17 -2.76 -8.81
N VAL A 35 9.56 -3.01 -7.65
CA VAL A 35 8.17 -3.52 -7.55
C VAL A 35 7.15 -2.41 -7.70
N TRP A 36 7.42 -1.26 -7.08
CA TRP A 36 6.49 -0.14 -7.04
C TRP A 36 6.55 0.66 -8.34
N LYS A 37 5.39 0.92 -8.92
CA LYS A 37 5.25 1.83 -10.06
C LYS A 37 4.16 2.83 -9.83
N GLU A 38 4.45 4.10 -10.07
CA GLU A 38 3.46 5.16 -9.98
C GLU A 38 2.28 4.92 -10.95
N ILE A 39 1.08 5.16 -10.46
CA ILE A 39 -0.16 5.03 -11.22
C ILE A 39 -0.32 6.31 -12.05
N ARG A 40 -0.44 6.17 -13.37
CA ARG A 40 -0.62 7.30 -14.29
C ARG A 40 -1.83 8.15 -13.87
N GLY A 41 -1.62 9.46 -13.70
CA GLY A 41 -2.68 10.40 -13.31
C GLY A 41 -3.09 10.33 -11.84
N CYS A 42 -2.40 9.55 -11.01
CA CYS A 42 -2.63 9.43 -9.57
C CYS A 42 -1.32 9.71 -8.82
N PRO A 43 -0.87 10.98 -8.74
CA PRO A 43 0.41 11.32 -8.13
C PRO A 43 0.46 10.83 -6.68
N GLY A 44 1.64 10.36 -6.26
CA GLY A 44 1.87 9.85 -4.90
C GLY A 44 1.23 8.49 -4.63
N ARG A 45 0.73 7.79 -5.66
CA ARG A 45 0.16 6.45 -5.54
C ARG A 45 0.88 5.48 -6.45
N PHE A 46 1.46 4.45 -5.85
CA PHE A 46 2.29 3.47 -6.54
C PHE A 46 1.66 2.10 -6.41
N THR A 47 1.47 1.39 -7.51
CA THR A 47 0.97 0.01 -7.50
C THR A 47 2.12 -0.99 -7.46
N ALA A 48 1.97 -2.05 -6.65
CA ALA A 48 2.90 -3.16 -6.62
C ALA A 48 2.78 -4.02 -7.88
N ARG A 49 3.93 -4.47 -8.41
CA ARG A 49 4.02 -5.42 -9.52
C ARG A 49 4.62 -6.75 -9.09
N GLY A 50 4.35 -7.79 -9.88
CA GLY A 50 4.95 -9.11 -9.70
C GLY A 50 4.02 -10.13 -9.04
N ARG A 51 4.25 -11.41 -9.36
CA ARG A 51 3.39 -12.52 -8.91
C ARG A 51 3.44 -12.71 -7.39
N LYS A 52 4.62 -12.58 -6.76
CA LYS A 52 4.79 -12.72 -5.31
C LYS A 52 3.92 -11.75 -4.51
N MET A 53 3.82 -10.49 -4.98
CA MET A 53 2.99 -9.48 -4.32
C MET A 53 1.51 -9.87 -4.30
N ARG A 54 1.03 -10.62 -5.29
CA ARG A 54 -0.40 -11.00 -5.37
C ARG A 54 -0.87 -11.93 -4.25
N GLY A 55 0.05 -12.62 -3.59
CA GLY A 55 -0.24 -13.47 -2.42
C GLY A 55 0.40 -12.95 -1.13
N THR A 56 0.95 -11.73 -1.13
CA THR A 56 1.59 -11.16 0.07
C THR A 56 0.53 -10.48 0.91
N GLU A 57 0.21 -11.01 2.09
CA GLU A 57 -0.75 -10.36 2.99
C GLU A 57 -0.24 -8.99 3.47
N VAL A 58 -1.18 -8.07 3.75
CA VAL A 58 -0.84 -6.70 4.18
C VAL A 58 0.04 -6.69 5.44
N HIS A 59 -0.11 -7.68 6.32
CA HIS A 59 0.70 -7.84 7.52
C HIS A 59 2.18 -8.05 7.22
N SER A 60 2.51 -8.82 6.18
CA SER A 60 3.90 -9.01 5.77
C SER A 60 4.52 -7.73 5.21
N LEU A 61 3.71 -6.82 4.67
CA LEU A 61 4.20 -5.49 4.27
C LEU A 61 4.43 -4.59 5.49
N VAL A 62 3.54 -4.65 6.48
CA VAL A 62 3.72 -3.93 7.77
C VAL A 62 5.00 -4.38 8.48
N GLU A 63 5.33 -5.68 8.42
CA GLU A 63 6.60 -6.21 8.94
C GLU A 63 7.80 -5.54 8.25
N VAL A 64 7.79 -5.47 6.92
CA VAL A 64 8.89 -4.86 6.15
C VAL A 64 9.01 -3.36 6.41
N SER A 65 7.92 -2.66 6.74
CA SER A 65 7.99 -1.24 7.07
C SER A 65 8.63 -0.95 8.43
N GLY A 66 8.94 -1.98 9.23
CA GLY A 66 9.54 -1.86 10.56
C GLY A 66 8.53 -1.48 11.65
N MET A 67 7.23 -1.50 11.34
CA MET A 67 6.19 -1.28 12.34
C MET A 67 5.99 -2.53 13.20
N LYS A 68 6.05 -2.36 14.53
CA LYS A 68 5.77 -3.44 15.49
C LYS A 68 4.27 -3.73 15.63
N GLU A 69 3.44 -2.71 15.46
CA GLU A 69 1.99 -2.82 15.49
C GLU A 69 1.42 -1.84 14.47
N ALA A 70 0.37 -2.27 13.76
CA ALA A 70 -0.38 -1.41 12.87
C ALA A 70 -1.88 -1.69 13.00
N LYS A 71 -2.67 -0.62 12.91
CA LYS A 71 -4.11 -0.73 12.77
C LYS A 71 -4.43 -0.98 11.29
N VAL A 72 -5.22 -2.01 11.03
CA VAL A 72 -5.71 -2.33 9.69
C VAL A 72 -7.20 -2.05 9.64
N TRP A 73 -7.57 -1.08 8.82
CA TRP A 73 -8.97 -0.76 8.54
C TRP A 73 -9.42 -1.55 7.31
N ARG A 74 -10.38 -2.46 7.48
CA ARG A 74 -11.04 -3.11 6.34
C ARG A 74 -12.23 -2.26 5.89
N VAL A 75 -12.17 -1.79 4.66
CA VAL A 75 -13.20 -0.96 4.03
C VAL A 75 -13.93 -1.81 3.00
N GLN A 76 -15.25 -1.88 3.12
CA GLN A 76 -16.13 -2.53 2.15
C GLN A 76 -17.07 -1.49 1.52
N LYS A 77 -17.05 -1.42 0.20
CA LYS A 77 -18.00 -0.65 -0.61
C LYS A 77 -18.88 -1.60 -1.41
N SER A 78 -20.18 -1.30 -1.53
CA SER A 78 -21.10 -2.11 -2.34
C SER A 78 -20.62 -2.19 -3.80
N GLY A 79 -20.66 -3.39 -4.38
CA GLY A 79 -20.24 -3.65 -5.76
C GLY A 79 -18.75 -3.44 -6.05
N LYS A 80 -17.89 -3.33 -5.03
CA LYS A 80 -16.43 -3.20 -5.17
C LYS A 80 -15.69 -4.21 -4.31
N ASP A 81 -14.46 -4.51 -4.72
CA ASP A 81 -13.55 -5.35 -3.93
C ASP A 81 -13.28 -4.72 -2.55
N PRO A 82 -13.29 -5.51 -1.46
CA PRO A 82 -12.84 -5.04 -0.16
C PRO A 82 -11.40 -4.53 -0.24
N MET A 83 -11.06 -3.58 0.64
CA MET A 83 -9.68 -3.13 0.77
C MET A 83 -9.25 -3.01 2.22
N ASP A 84 -8.00 -3.38 2.49
CA ASP A 84 -7.34 -3.16 3.77
C ASP A 84 -6.51 -1.88 3.66
N VAL A 85 -6.68 -0.96 4.60
CA VAL A 85 -5.96 0.30 4.69
C VAL A 85 -5.09 0.28 5.93
N VAL A 86 -3.84 0.69 5.78
CA VAL A 86 -2.89 0.91 6.86
C VAL A 86 -2.31 2.31 6.71
N VAL A 87 -2.37 3.09 7.78
CA VAL A 87 -1.78 4.44 7.85
C VAL A 87 -0.49 4.32 8.67
N PHE A 88 0.59 4.88 8.15
CA PHE A 88 1.90 4.87 8.81
C PHE A 88 2.07 6.05 9.75
N ARG A 89 2.98 5.90 10.72
CA ARG A 89 3.18 6.91 11.76
C ARG A 89 3.88 8.14 11.22
N THR A 90 4.76 7.97 10.23
CA THR A 90 5.51 9.08 9.60
C THR A 90 4.86 9.57 8.31
N GLY A 91 3.58 9.24 8.07
CA GLY A 91 2.82 9.70 6.91
C GLY A 91 2.60 8.63 5.84
N GLY A 92 1.51 8.79 5.09
CA GLY A 92 1.09 7.87 4.04
C GLY A 92 0.69 6.48 4.54
N GLY A 93 0.81 5.49 3.66
CA GLY A 93 0.37 4.14 4.02
C GLY A 93 0.19 3.17 2.85
N ILE A 94 -0.37 2.01 3.18
CA ILE A 94 -0.71 0.97 2.20
C ILE A 94 -2.23 0.89 2.06
N ILE A 95 -2.69 0.73 0.81
CA ILE A 95 -4.03 0.23 0.52
C ILE A 95 -3.88 -1.08 -0.24
N THR A 96 -4.46 -2.15 0.28
CA THR A 96 -4.47 -3.49 -0.31
C THR A 96 -5.88 -3.85 -0.74
N TYR A 97 -6.12 -3.94 -2.05
CA TYR A 97 -7.38 -4.43 -2.58
C TYR A 97 -7.39 -5.96 -2.58
N ARG A 98 -8.51 -6.55 -2.13
CA ARG A 98 -8.76 -7.99 -2.04
C ARG A 98 -9.65 -8.41 -3.20
N LYS A 99 -9.04 -8.70 -4.34
CA LYS A 99 -9.76 -9.06 -5.57
C LYS A 99 -10.08 -10.54 -5.61
N LYS A 100 -11.34 -10.87 -5.83
CA LYS A 100 -11.71 -12.26 -6.18
C LYS A 100 -11.38 -12.49 -7.65
N VAL A 101 -10.70 -13.59 -7.95
CA VAL A 101 -10.52 -14.01 -9.35
C VAL A 101 -11.80 -14.70 -9.79
N GLN A 102 -12.40 -14.22 -10.88
CA GLN A 102 -13.59 -14.84 -11.44
C GLN A 102 -13.28 -16.32 -11.76
N ASP A 103 -14.20 -17.21 -11.39
CA ASP A 103 -14.13 -18.66 -11.61
C ASP A 103 -12.99 -19.40 -10.88
N LYS A 104 -12.35 -18.76 -9.89
CA LYS A 104 -11.40 -19.41 -8.98
C LYS A 104 -11.68 -19.03 -7.53
N ALA A 105 -11.52 -19.97 -6.60
CA ALA A 105 -11.56 -19.69 -5.16
C ALA A 105 -10.32 -18.89 -4.66
N GLU A 106 -9.48 -18.41 -5.58
CA GLU A 106 -8.23 -17.73 -5.28
C GLU A 106 -8.45 -16.23 -5.09
N LEU A 107 -7.91 -15.70 -4.00
CA LEU A 107 -7.87 -14.27 -3.72
C LEU A 107 -6.56 -13.67 -4.26
N VAL A 108 -6.67 -12.60 -5.04
CA VAL A 108 -5.53 -11.80 -5.52
C VAL A 108 -5.46 -10.48 -4.77
N LEU A 109 -4.32 -10.23 -4.15
CA LEU A 109 -4.04 -8.98 -3.46
C LEU A 109 -3.38 -7.98 -4.42
N VAL A 110 -3.86 -6.74 -4.38
CA VAL A 110 -3.28 -5.63 -5.14
C VAL A 110 -2.92 -4.52 -4.17
N HIS A 111 -1.63 -4.32 -3.96
CA HIS A 111 -1.12 -3.31 -3.04
C HIS A 111 -0.87 -2.01 -3.76
N THR A 112 -1.18 -0.92 -3.08
CA THR A 112 -0.70 0.41 -3.43
C THR A 112 0.06 0.99 -2.25
N LEU A 113 1.26 1.47 -2.51
CA LEU A 113 2.03 2.32 -1.62
C LEU A 113 1.60 3.75 -1.90
N ASN A 114 1.21 4.49 -0.87
CA ASN A 114 0.66 5.83 -1.02
C ASN A 114 1.46 6.77 -0.14
N THR A 115 1.89 7.90 -0.71
CA THR A 115 2.36 9.04 0.06
C THR A 115 1.24 9.58 0.95
N GLU A 116 1.55 10.46 1.90
CA GLU A 116 0.56 11.05 2.80
C GLU A 116 -0.57 11.74 2.03
N SER A 117 -0.22 12.62 1.11
CA SER A 117 -1.15 13.36 0.29
C SER A 117 -1.94 12.43 -0.64
N GLY A 118 -1.29 11.42 -1.21
CA GLY A 118 -1.93 10.40 -2.06
C GLY A 118 -2.97 9.60 -1.29
N LEU A 119 -2.64 9.24 -0.04
CA LEU A 119 -3.54 8.53 0.86
C LEU A 119 -4.70 9.42 1.31
N LEU A 120 -4.44 10.65 1.73
CA LEU A 120 -5.46 11.60 2.19
C LEU A 120 -6.52 11.84 1.11
N ARG A 121 -6.11 12.07 -0.15
CA ARG A 121 -7.05 12.19 -1.28
C ARG A 121 -7.94 10.95 -1.38
N LYS A 122 -7.35 9.76 -1.27
CA LYS A 122 -8.10 8.52 -1.36
C LYS A 122 -9.05 8.30 -0.17
N LEU A 123 -8.64 8.67 1.04
CA LEU A 123 -9.48 8.57 2.23
C LEU A 123 -10.65 9.54 2.17
N LEU A 124 -10.44 10.77 1.70
CA LEU A 124 -11.52 11.74 1.48
C LEU A 124 -12.55 11.21 0.46
N ASP A 125 -12.08 10.58 -0.63
CA ASP A 125 -12.97 9.94 -1.59
C ASP A 125 -13.78 8.79 -0.95
N LEU A 126 -13.16 8.01 -0.07
CA LEU A 126 -13.85 6.93 0.64
C LEU A 126 -14.86 7.47 1.66
N GLN A 127 -14.59 8.60 2.33
CA GLN A 127 -15.53 9.21 3.28
C GLN A 127 -16.79 9.78 2.60
N ARG A 128 -16.66 10.27 1.37
CA ARG A 128 -17.81 10.76 0.57
C ARG A 128 -18.71 9.63 0.07
N GLU A 129 -18.23 8.39 0.14
CA GLU A 129 -18.94 7.21 -0.27
C GLU A 129 -19.46 6.50 0.99
N ASN A 130 -20.72 6.04 1.01
CA ASN A 130 -21.28 5.29 2.14
C ASN A 130 -20.57 3.93 2.31
N VAL A 131 -19.39 3.92 2.94
CA VAL A 131 -18.53 2.76 3.15
C VAL A 131 -18.67 2.21 4.56
N ILE A 132 -18.61 0.87 4.68
CA ILE A 132 -18.56 0.20 5.98
C ILE A 132 -17.09 0.03 6.36
N MET A 133 -16.68 0.59 7.50
CA MET A 133 -15.34 0.41 8.06
C MET A 133 -15.36 -0.58 9.22
N VAL A 134 -14.65 -1.70 9.05
CA VAL A 134 -14.41 -2.68 10.11
C VAL A 134 -12.98 -2.54 10.58
N ASN A 135 -12.78 -2.41 11.90
CA ASN A 135 -11.46 -2.29 12.50
C ASN A 135 -10.95 -3.65 12.97
N SER A 136 -9.73 -4.01 12.56
CA SER A 136 -8.95 -5.06 13.21
C SER A 136 -7.60 -4.49 13.63
N ARG A 137 -7.20 -4.74 14.89
CA ARG A 137 -5.82 -4.50 15.33
C ARG A 137 -5.00 -5.76 15.04
N THR A 138 -3.80 -5.59 14.52
CA THR A 138 -2.87 -6.71 14.37
C THR A 138 -1.55 -6.37 15.02
N ARG A 139 -1.12 -7.26 15.92
CA ARG A 139 0.23 -7.26 16.45
C ARG A 139 1.11 -8.02 15.48
N VAL A 140 2.23 -7.42 15.10
CA VAL A 140 3.25 -8.14 14.34
C VAL A 140 3.98 -9.04 15.32
N ALA A 141 3.90 -10.36 15.12
CA ALA A 141 4.62 -11.31 15.96
C ALA A 141 6.12 -11.07 15.77
N SER A 142 6.81 -10.67 16.84
CA SER A 142 8.27 -10.61 16.84
C SER A 142 8.78 -12.06 16.76
N LYS A 143 9.46 -12.40 15.67
CA LYS A 143 10.27 -13.62 15.60
C LYS A 143 11.53 -13.47 16.42
#